data_AF-A0A8S0VP84-F1
#
_entry.id   AF-A0A8S0VP84-F1
#
_cell.length_a   1.000
_cell.length_b   1.000
_cell.length_c   1.000
_cell.angle_alpha   90.00
_cell.angle_beta   90.00
_cell.angle_gamma   90.00
#
_symmetry.space_group_name_H-M   'P 1'
#
loop_
_entity.id
_entity.type
_entity.pdbx_description
1 polymer ?
#
loop_
_entity_poly.entity_id
_entity_poly.type
_entity_poly.pdbx_seq_one_letter_code
_entity_poly.pdbx_strand_id
1 'polypeptide(L)' 'MCLVFVCDEDQRVIGRQPAPGPCPYCGGMVQAMDVESNWRFCFVPLYFKTK' A
#
# COMPACT_ATOMS: atom_id res chain seq x y z
N MET A 1 -10.10 -22.30 15.13
CA MET A 1 -8.92 -21.75 14.41
C MET A 1 -9.34 -20.42 13.80
N CYS A 2 -8.53 -19.38 13.90
CA CYS A 2 -8.80 -18.08 13.26
C CYS A 2 -7.80 -17.91 12.10
N LEU A 3 -8.28 -17.56 10.90
CA LEU A 3 -7.40 -17.25 9.77
C LEU A 3 -7.19 -15.73 9.70
N VAL A 4 -5.94 -15.32 9.53
CA VAL A 4 -5.57 -13.93 9.26
C VAL A 4 -5.40 -13.78 7.76
N PHE A 5 -6.23 -12.94 7.15
CA PHE A 5 -6.13 -12.62 5.72
C PHE A 5 -5.75 -11.16 5.53
N VAL A 6 -4.93 -10.90 4.51
CA VAL A 6 -4.71 -9.55 4.00
C VAL A 6 -5.97 -9.18 3.22
N CYS A 7 -6.71 -8.21 3.71
CA CYS A 7 -7.97 -7.79 3.09
C CYS A 7 -7.76 -6.67 2.09
N ASP A 8 -6.90 -5.71 2.43
CA ASP A 8 -6.77 -4.48 1.66
C ASP A 8 -5.39 -3.85 1.91
N GLU A 9 -4.82 -3.25 0.88
CA GLU A 9 -3.61 -2.43 0.97
C GLU A 9 -4.01 -0.98 0.67
N ASP A 10 -3.98 -0.13 1.70
CA ASP A 10 -4.27 1.29 1.56
C ASP A 10 -2.96 2.03 1.24
N GLN A 11 -2.86 2.55 0.01
CA GLN A 11 -1.73 3.37 -0.41
C GLN A 11 -2.11 4.85 -0.36
N ARG A 12 -1.40 5.62 0.47
CA ARG A 12 -1.62 7.05 0.63
C ARG A 12 -0.34 7.85 0.36
N VAL A 13 -0.46 8.88 -0.46
CA VAL A 13 0.63 9.84 -0.66
C VAL A 13 0.75 10.73 0.57
N ILE A 14 1.88 10.64 1.27
CA ILE A 14 2.18 11.41 2.49
C ILE A 14 3.07 12.62 2.20
N GLY A 15 3.79 12.62 1.08
CA GLY A 15 4.74 13.68 0.75
C GLY A 15 4.98 13.81 -0.74
N ARG A 16 5.27 15.03 -1.18
CA ARG A 16 5.74 15.33 -2.53
C ARG A 16 6.97 16.21 -2.42
N GLN A 17 8.08 15.76 -2.97
CA GLN A 17 9.35 16.47 -2.93
C GLN A 17 9.92 16.58 -4.35
N PRO A 18 10.60 17.68 -4.71
CA PRO A 18 11.30 17.74 -5.99
C PRO A 18 12.41 16.68 -6.01
N ALA A 19 12.41 15.82 -7.01
CA ALA A 19 13.45 14.81 -7.16
C ALA A 19 14.67 15.42 -7.86
N PRO A 20 15.89 15.03 -7.50
CA PRO A 20 17.08 15.42 -8.23
C PRO A 20 17.08 14.75 -9.61
N GLY A 21 17.15 15.57 -10.65
CA GLY A 21 17.34 15.13 -12.02
C GLY A 21 16.10 15.29 -12.92
N PRO A 22 16.31 15.39 -14.23
CA PRO A 22 15.25 15.47 -15.21
C PRO A 22 14.69 14.09 -15.57
N CYS A 23 13.45 14.06 -16.08
CA CYS A 23 12.82 12.86 -16.61
C CYS A 23 13.66 12.31 -17.78
N PRO A 24 14.08 11.04 -17.77
CA PRO A 24 14.95 10.49 -18.81
C PRO A 24 14.29 10.45 -20.19
N TYR A 25 12.96 10.60 -20.27
CA TYR A 25 12.22 10.57 -21.54
C TYR A 25 11.96 11.96 -22.14
N CYS A 26 11.69 12.97 -21.31
CA CYS A 26 11.26 14.29 -21.79
C CYS A 26 12.07 15.47 -21.24
N GLY A 27 13.03 15.23 -20.34
CA GLY A 27 13.84 16.29 -19.74
C GLY A 27 13.13 17.16 -18.69
N GLY A 28 11.85 16.91 -18.41
CA GLY A 28 11.05 17.68 -17.46
C GLY A 28 11.42 17.43 -15.99
N MET A 29 10.99 18.32 -15.09
CA MET A 29 11.22 18.14 -13.65
C MET A 29 10.49 16.91 -13.12
N VAL A 30 11.18 16.10 -12.32
CA VAL A 30 10.61 14.92 -11.65
C VAL A 30 10.30 15.27 -10.20
N GLN A 31 9.23 14.70 -9.67
CA GLN A 31 8.88 14.80 -8.25
C GLN A 31 8.93 13.40 -7.63
N ALA A 32 9.61 13.30 -6.49
CA ALA A 32 9.55 12.15 -5.61
C ALA A 32 8.23 12.19 -4.84
N MET A 33 7.53 11.06 -4.80
CA MET A 33 6.27 10.89 -4.10
C MET A 33 6.51 9.89 -2.98
N ASP A 34 6.36 10.32 -1.74
CA ASP A 34 6.42 9.44 -0.59
C ASP A 34 5.04 8.82 -0.41
N VAL A 35 4.97 7.50 -0.55
CA VAL A 35 3.73 6.72 -0.42
C VAL A 35 3.83 5.84 0.82
N GLU A 36 2.90 6.03 1.74
CA GLU A 36 2.69 5.14 2.87
C GLU A 36 1.75 4.01 2.44
N SER A 37 2.15 2.76 2.68
CA SER A 37 1.33 1.58 2.41
C SER A 37 0.93 0.95 3.74
N ASN A 38 -0.37 0.89 4.01
CA ASN A 38 -0.92 0.30 5.21
C ASN A 38 -1.72 -0.96 4.87
N TRP A 39 -1.35 -2.07 5.51
CA TRP A 39 -1.98 -3.37 5.28
C TRP A 39 -3.08 -3.62 6.30
N ARG A 40 -4.32 -3.72 5.83
CA ARG A 40 -5.46 -4.08 6.68
C ARG A 40 -5.63 -5.59 6.70
N PHE A 41 -5.35 -6.16 7.86
CA PHE A 41 -5.57 -7.58 8.12
C PHE A 41 -6.97 -7.81 8.71
N CYS A 42 -7.72 -8.77 8.16
CA CYS A 42 -8.96 -9.24 8.77
C CYS A 42 -8.75 -10.56 9.49
N PHE A 43 -9.31 -10.67 10.69
CA PHE A 43 -9.42 -11.93 11.42
C PHE A 43 -10.79 -12.54 11.14
N VAL A 44 -10.82 -13.64 10.38
CA VAL A 44 -12.06 -14.36 10.09
C VAL A 44 -12.18 -15.54 11.05
N PRO A 45 -13.20 -15.56 11.94
CA PRO A 45 -13.43 -16.71 12.80
C PRO A 45 -13.95 -17.87 11.94
N LEU A 46 -13.17 -18.96 11.85
CA LEU A 46 -13.68 -20.19 11.25
C LEU A 46 -14.50 -20.95 12.30
N TYR A 47 -15.81 -20.94 12.13
CA TYR A 47 -16.70 -21.85 12.85
C TYR A 47 -16.91 -23.11 12.02
N PHE A 48 -16.33 -24.22 12.48
CA PHE A 48 -16.61 -25.54 11.90
C PHE A 48 -17.79 -26.16 12.65
N LYS A 49 -18.97 -26.18 12.01
CA LYS A 49 -20.10 -26.97 12.52
C LYS A 49 -19.85 -28.44 12.16
N THR A 50 -19.28 -29.20 13.08
CA THR A 50 -19.21 -30.66 12.96
C THR A 50 -20.60 -31.25 13.26
N LYS A 51 -21.05 -32.19 12.43
CA LYS A 51 -22.31 -32.95 12.66
C LYS A 51 -22.19 -33.86 13.88
#